data_AF-A0A137QXQ8-F1
#
_entry.id   AF-A0A137QXQ8-F1
#
_cell.length_a   1.000
_cell.length_b   1.000
_cell.length_c   1.000
_cell.angle_alpha   90.00
_cell.angle_beta   90.00
_cell.angle_gamma   90.00
#
_symmetry.space_group_name_H-M   'P 1'
#
loop_
_entity.id
_entity.type
_entity.pdbx_description
1 polymer ?
#
loop_
_entity_poly.entity_id
_entity_poly.type
_entity_poly.pdbx_seq_one_letter_code
_entity_poly.pdbx_strand_id
1 'polypeptide(L)'
;MGGSSSKPSVLPTQDDCHKLLSDIAALPNLNITKGSTSTSMKREDAQYAVNFLSQVINDPNYWLENDRGCVLHLLAKIVKAQQVFPRWLYLESMRFDYHTATPDGDEGGSGAIYKTKYYNKLVCVKVLHLPGGEKRKKKLRALAGEVIFWAHISHPNIIPLLGIYDSKGPDSRVCLVSP
;
A
#
# COMPACT_ATOMS: atom_id res chain seq x y z
N MET A 1 -24.66 -43.14 -16.92
CA MET A 1 -24.10 -42.07 -17.77
C MET A 1 -24.33 -40.75 -17.06
N GLY A 2 -23.30 -40.26 -16.34
CA GLY A 2 -23.37 -39.03 -15.57
C GLY A 2 -23.03 -37.83 -16.46
N GLY A 3 -23.97 -36.91 -16.62
CA GLY A 3 -23.72 -35.60 -17.20
C GLY A 3 -23.36 -34.63 -16.09
N SER A 4 -22.06 -34.39 -15.87
CA SER A 4 -21.59 -33.28 -15.07
C SER A 4 -21.74 -31.99 -15.89
N SER A 5 -22.83 -31.27 -15.66
CA SER A 5 -23.01 -29.91 -16.15
C SER A 5 -22.01 -28.98 -15.43
N SER A 6 -20.97 -28.58 -16.14
CA SER A 6 -20.07 -27.52 -15.71
C SER A 6 -20.84 -26.20 -15.70
N LYS A 7 -21.11 -25.64 -14.51
CA LYS A 7 -21.64 -24.29 -14.39
C LYS A 7 -20.64 -23.29 -15.01
N PRO A 8 -21.06 -22.38 -15.89
CA PRO A 8 -20.19 -21.33 -16.40
C PRO A 8 -19.87 -20.36 -15.25
N SER A 9 -18.58 -20.11 -15.01
CA SER A 9 -18.12 -19.05 -14.12
C SER A 9 -18.44 -17.70 -14.78
N VAL A 10 -19.58 -17.12 -14.43
CA VAL A 10 -19.96 -15.77 -14.85
C VAL A 10 -18.96 -14.80 -14.22
N LEU A 11 -18.14 -14.17 -15.05
CA LEU A 11 -17.26 -13.08 -14.61
C LEU A 11 -18.15 -11.92 -14.14
N PRO A 12 -17.86 -11.28 -12.99
CA PRO A 12 -18.67 -10.18 -12.47
C PRO A 12 -18.75 -9.05 -13.49
N THR A 13 -19.94 -8.47 -13.65
CA THR A 13 -20.13 -7.31 -14.53
C THR A 13 -19.62 -6.03 -13.86
N GLN A 14 -19.38 -4.97 -14.64
CA GLN A 14 -18.91 -3.68 -14.11
C GLN A 14 -19.89 -3.10 -13.07
N ASP A 15 -21.19 -3.30 -13.25
CA ASP A 15 -22.24 -2.88 -12.31
C ASP A 15 -22.19 -3.69 -11.00
N ASP A 16 -21.85 -4.98 -11.06
CA ASP A 16 -21.65 -5.81 -9.87
C ASP A 16 -20.44 -5.32 -9.06
N CYS A 17 -19.37 -4.92 -9.74
CA CYS A 17 -18.19 -4.34 -9.10
C CYS A 17 -18.51 -2.99 -8.45
N HIS A 18 -19.25 -2.12 -9.14
CA HIS A 18 -19.66 -0.81 -8.61
C HIS A 18 -20.52 -0.95 -7.35
N LYS A 19 -21.52 -1.82 -7.40
CA LYS A 19 -22.38 -2.11 -6.25
C LYS A 19 -21.58 -2.69 -5.07
N LEU A 20 -20.69 -3.65 -5.33
CA LEU A 20 -19.83 -4.22 -4.29
C LEU A 20 -18.90 -3.17 -3.67
N LEU A 21 -18.32 -2.28 -4.47
CA LEU A 21 -17.47 -1.19 -3.99
C LEU A 21 -18.26 -0.16 -3.18
N SER A 22 -19.46 0.20 -3.63
CA SER A 22 -20.39 1.07 -2.90
C SER A 22 -20.78 0.44 -1.57
N ASP A 23 -21.12 -0.85 -1.56
CA ASP A 23 -21.47 -1.58 -0.34
C ASP A 23 -20.30 -1.63 0.64
N ILE A 24 -19.07 -1.93 0.17
CA ILE A 24 -17.86 -1.95 1.00
C ILE A 24 -17.50 -0.55 1.52
N ALA A 25 -17.68 0.50 0.71
CA ALA A 25 -17.43 1.88 1.10
C ALA A 25 -18.50 2.41 2.09
N ALA A 26 -19.75 1.94 1.96
CA ALA A 26 -20.88 2.26 2.81
C ALA A 26 -20.93 1.45 4.10
N LEU A 27 -20.07 0.42 4.28
CA LEU A 27 -19.95 -0.28 5.54
C LEU A 27 -19.61 0.73 6.65
N PRO A 28 -20.55 0.97 7.61
CA PRO A 28 -20.38 2.00 8.65
C PRO A 28 -19.17 1.72 9.56
N ASN A 29 -18.65 0.48 9.49
CA ASN A 29 -17.67 -0.08 10.39
C ASN A 29 -16.66 -0.97 9.63
N LEU A 30 -15.77 -0.38 8.83
CA LEU A 30 -14.37 -0.82 8.87
C LEU A 30 -13.71 -0.20 10.12
N ASN A 31 -14.36 -0.38 11.28
CA ASN A 31 -13.94 0.11 12.59
C ASN A 31 -12.87 -0.83 13.15
N ILE A 32 -11.73 -0.89 12.46
CA ILE A 32 -10.54 -1.52 13.01
C ILE A 32 -9.96 -0.49 13.99
N THR A 33 -10.36 -0.67 15.26
CA THR A 33 -10.05 0.04 16.52
C THR A 33 -11.16 0.92 17.08
N LYS A 34 -12.05 0.32 17.89
CA LYS A 34 -12.09 0.41 19.38
C LYS A 34 -13.32 -0.35 19.90
N GLY A 35 -13.12 -1.52 20.52
CA GLY A 35 -14.14 -2.22 21.32
C GLY A 35 -15.26 -2.90 20.52
N SER A 36 -15.49 -4.18 20.84
CA SER A 36 -16.61 -5.05 20.44
C SER A 36 -16.90 -5.31 18.94
N THR A 37 -16.81 -6.60 18.58
CA THR A 37 -17.16 -7.25 17.29
C THR A 37 -16.13 -7.13 16.16
N SER A 38 -15.01 -7.81 16.37
CA SER A 38 -13.93 -8.05 15.42
C SER A 38 -14.39 -8.87 14.21
N THR A 39 -14.57 -8.25 13.04
CA THR A 39 -14.34 -8.95 11.77
C THR A 39 -12.83 -8.94 11.54
N SER A 40 -12.13 -9.90 12.15
CA SER A 40 -10.70 -10.09 11.95
C SER A 40 -10.47 -10.59 10.51
N MET A 41 -10.33 -9.68 9.56
CA MET A 41 -9.85 -10.02 8.22
C MET A 41 -8.46 -10.66 8.35
N LYS A 42 -8.28 -11.85 7.77
CA LYS A 42 -6.97 -12.52 7.78
C LYS A 42 -5.97 -11.70 6.98
N ARG A 43 -4.69 -11.83 7.31
CA ARG A 43 -3.62 -11.08 6.62
C ARG A 43 -3.56 -11.43 5.14
N GLU A 44 -3.82 -12.68 4.76
CA GLU A 44 -3.86 -13.09 3.35
C GLU A 44 -5.01 -12.43 2.60
N ASP A 45 -6.22 -12.45 3.18
CA ASP A 45 -7.41 -11.81 2.60
C ASP A 45 -7.18 -10.31 2.41
N ALA A 46 -6.59 -9.65 3.41
CA ALA A 46 -6.20 -8.25 3.32
C ALA A 46 -5.19 -8.02 2.19
N GLN A 47 -4.22 -8.91 2.02
CA GLN A 47 -3.24 -8.82 0.93
C GLN A 47 -3.90 -8.94 -0.45
N TYR A 48 -4.84 -9.88 -0.62
CA TYR A 48 -5.60 -10.01 -1.86
C TYR A 48 -6.43 -8.77 -2.13
N ALA A 49 -7.13 -8.25 -1.12
CA ALA A 49 -7.94 -7.04 -1.23
C ALA A 49 -7.09 -5.82 -1.65
N VAL A 50 -5.96 -5.55 -0.98
CA VAL A 50 -5.14 -4.38 -1.33
C VAL A 50 -4.49 -4.50 -2.72
N ASN A 51 -4.12 -5.72 -3.13
CA ASN A 51 -3.61 -5.96 -4.49
C ASN A 51 -4.69 -5.68 -5.53
N PHE A 52 -5.88 -6.23 -5.34
CA PHE A 52 -7.01 -6.05 -6.25
C PHE A 52 -7.42 -4.59 -6.34
N LEU A 53 -7.73 -3.93 -5.21
CA LEU A 53 -8.18 -2.53 -5.21
C LEU A 53 -7.15 -1.61 -5.86
N SER A 54 -5.86 -1.85 -5.64
CA SER A 54 -4.80 -1.06 -6.27
C SER A 54 -4.70 -1.30 -7.78
N GLN A 55 -4.93 -2.53 -8.25
CA GLN A 55 -5.05 -2.81 -9.69
C GLN A 55 -6.23 -2.07 -10.31
N VAL A 56 -7.41 -2.10 -9.66
CA VAL A 56 -8.57 -1.35 -10.13
C VAL A 56 -8.21 0.14 -10.24
N ILE A 57 -7.55 0.75 -9.22
CA ILE A 57 -7.21 2.20 -9.21
C ILE A 57 -6.29 2.59 -10.37
N ASN A 58 -5.42 1.68 -10.79
CA ASN A 58 -4.42 1.92 -11.82
C ASN A 58 -4.91 1.57 -13.22
N ASP A 59 -6.04 0.90 -13.37
CA ASP A 59 -6.60 0.53 -14.66
C ASP A 59 -7.73 1.51 -15.07
N PRO A 60 -7.54 2.32 -16.13
CA PRO A 60 -8.52 3.29 -16.60
C PRO A 60 -9.86 2.68 -17.02
N ASN A 61 -9.89 1.39 -17.37
CA ASN A 61 -11.09 0.73 -17.90
C ASN A 61 -12.18 0.49 -16.86
N TYR A 62 -11.87 0.59 -15.57
CA TYR A 62 -12.81 0.31 -14.49
C TYR A 62 -13.58 1.54 -13.95
N TRP A 63 -13.28 2.75 -14.43
CA TRP A 63 -13.76 3.98 -13.80
C TRP A 63 -14.81 4.74 -14.61
N LEU A 64 -15.95 5.02 -13.97
CA LEU A 64 -16.63 6.31 -14.13
C LEU A 64 -15.98 7.26 -13.10
N GLU A 65 -15.64 8.50 -13.49
CA GLU A 65 -14.69 9.39 -12.79
C GLU A 65 -14.95 9.60 -11.27
N ASN A 66 -16.16 9.32 -10.78
CA ASN A 66 -16.56 9.56 -9.39
C ASN A 66 -16.15 8.48 -8.36
N ASP A 67 -15.82 7.25 -8.76
CA ASP A 67 -15.61 6.15 -7.79
C ASP A 67 -14.15 5.96 -7.37
N ARG A 68 -13.21 6.50 -8.16
CA ARG A 68 -11.77 6.32 -7.93
C ARG A 68 -11.35 6.80 -6.55
N GLY A 69 -11.89 7.93 -6.10
CA GLY A 69 -11.63 8.49 -4.78
C GLY A 69 -12.12 7.58 -3.64
N CYS A 70 -13.30 6.99 -3.78
CA CYS A 70 -13.88 6.07 -2.81
C CYS A 70 -13.03 4.80 -2.68
N VAL A 71 -12.60 4.22 -3.80
CA VAL A 71 -11.76 3.01 -3.80
C VAL A 71 -10.37 3.28 -3.25
N LEU A 72 -9.75 4.43 -3.60
CA LEU A 72 -8.49 4.85 -3.00
C LEU A 72 -8.60 5.04 -1.49
N HIS A 73 -9.71 5.62 -1.01
CA HIS A 73 -9.96 5.79 0.40
C HIS A 73 -10.16 4.44 1.12
N LEU A 74 -10.87 3.49 0.50
CA LEU A 74 -11.03 2.13 1.00
C LEU A 74 -9.68 1.39 1.08
N LEU A 75 -8.87 1.47 0.02
CA LEU A 75 -7.52 0.91 0.00
C LEU A 75 -6.69 1.48 1.16
N ALA A 76 -6.68 2.81 1.31
CA ALA A 76 -5.96 3.47 2.40
C ALA A 76 -6.47 3.02 3.79
N LYS A 77 -7.77 2.80 3.97
CA LYS A 77 -8.35 2.26 5.23
C LYS A 77 -7.84 0.86 5.53
N ILE A 78 -7.87 -0.06 4.56
CA ILE A 78 -7.42 -1.45 4.75
C ILE A 78 -5.92 -1.47 5.05
N VAL A 79 -5.12 -0.73 4.28
CA VAL A 79 -3.66 -0.63 4.45
C VAL A 79 -3.30 -0.06 5.83
N LYS A 80 -3.98 1.00 6.28
CA LYS A 80 -3.82 1.54 7.65
C LYS A 80 -4.16 0.51 8.73
N ALA A 81 -5.20 -0.29 8.53
CA ALA A 81 -5.65 -1.23 9.54
C ALA A 81 -4.76 -2.49 9.62
N GLN A 82 -4.41 -3.05 8.46
CA GLN A 82 -3.76 -4.36 8.34
C GLN A 82 -2.24 -4.27 8.17
N GLN A 83 -1.71 -3.08 7.87
CA GLN A 83 -0.28 -2.85 7.64
C GLN A 83 0.28 -3.82 6.58
N VAL A 84 -0.49 -3.98 5.50
CA VAL A 84 -0.13 -4.67 4.27
C VAL A 84 -0.23 -3.65 3.14
N PHE A 85 0.70 -3.69 2.19
CA PHE A 85 0.73 -2.81 1.03
C PHE A 85 0.52 -3.63 -0.25
N PRO A 86 0.06 -3.00 -1.35
CA PRO A 86 0.04 -3.65 -2.65
C PRO A 86 1.43 -4.19 -3.02
N ARG A 87 1.51 -5.42 -3.53
CA ARG A 87 2.80 -6.09 -3.78
C ARG A 87 3.67 -5.33 -4.78
N TRP A 88 3.08 -4.74 -5.81
CA TRP A 88 3.81 -3.97 -6.82
C TRP A 88 4.56 -2.76 -6.24
N LEU A 89 4.17 -2.30 -5.05
CA LEU A 89 4.82 -1.18 -4.39
C LEU A 89 6.16 -1.57 -3.75
N TYR A 90 6.44 -2.86 -3.55
CA TYR A 90 7.69 -3.33 -2.97
C TYR A 90 8.80 -3.46 -4.02
N LEU A 91 9.94 -2.83 -3.73
CA LEU A 91 11.12 -2.87 -4.59
C LEU A 91 12.01 -4.08 -4.25
N GLU A 92 11.54 -5.29 -4.57
CA GLU A 92 12.20 -6.55 -4.21
C GLU A 92 13.62 -6.71 -4.82
N SER A 93 13.83 -6.13 -6.01
CA SER A 93 15.11 -6.12 -6.72
C SER A 93 16.12 -5.12 -6.16
N MET A 94 15.68 -4.20 -5.29
CA MET A 94 16.56 -3.18 -4.72
C MET A 94 17.57 -3.80 -3.74
N ARG A 95 18.79 -3.28 -3.80
CA ARG A 95 19.89 -3.64 -2.91
C ARG A 95 20.42 -2.33 -2.32
N PHE A 96 20.03 -2.08 -1.07
CA PHE A 96 20.46 -0.89 -0.35
C PHE A 96 20.67 -1.28 1.11
N ASP A 97 21.89 -1.06 1.60
CA ASP A 97 22.24 -1.26 2.99
C ASP A 97 22.47 0.10 3.64
N TYR A 98 21.56 0.49 4.51
CA TYR A 98 21.62 1.79 5.18
C TYR A 98 22.67 1.81 6.30
N HIS A 99 23.16 0.65 6.77
CA HIS A 99 24.17 0.58 7.82
C HIS A 99 25.56 0.97 7.30
N THR A 100 25.82 0.77 6.01
CA THR A 100 27.09 1.08 5.34
C THR A 100 27.04 2.35 4.51
N ALA A 101 25.84 2.87 4.23
CA ALA A 101 25.66 4.09 3.47
C ALA A 101 25.84 5.34 4.35
N THR A 102 26.32 6.43 3.74
CA THR A 102 26.38 7.75 4.38
C THR A 102 25.09 8.53 4.06
N PRO A 103 24.42 9.12 5.07
CA PRO A 103 23.29 10.02 4.83
C PRO A 103 23.68 11.22 3.96
N ASP A 104 22.76 11.64 3.12
CA ASP A 104 22.86 12.84 2.30
C ASP A 104 22.29 14.03 3.09
N GLY A 105 23.14 14.63 3.92
CA GLY A 105 22.79 15.75 4.79
C GLY A 105 22.38 15.33 6.20
N ASP A 106 21.73 16.26 6.92
CA ASP A 106 21.36 16.06 8.32
C ASP A 106 20.12 15.16 8.47
N GLU A 107 20.08 14.39 9.56
CA GLU A 107 18.93 13.56 9.89
C GLU A 107 17.78 14.41 10.45
N GLY A 108 16.63 14.34 9.79
CA GLY A 108 15.40 14.96 10.29
C GLY A 108 14.64 14.05 11.25
N GLY A 109 13.68 14.61 12.01
CA GLY A 109 12.83 13.84 12.94
C GLY A 109 11.95 12.74 12.28
N SER A 110 11.80 12.79 10.94
CA SER A 110 11.07 11.77 10.18
C SER A 110 11.93 10.60 9.70
N GLY A 111 13.25 10.78 9.64
CA GLY A 111 14.20 9.83 9.06
C GLY A 111 15.38 10.53 8.40
N ALA A 112 16.28 9.70 7.86
CA ALA A 112 17.47 10.11 7.14
C ALA A 112 17.30 9.90 5.64
N ILE A 113 17.90 10.76 4.83
CA ILE A 113 17.89 10.69 3.37
C ILE A 113 19.22 10.11 2.90
N TYR A 114 19.17 9.24 1.90
CA TYR A 114 20.34 8.63 1.28
C TYR A 114 20.21 8.71 -0.23
N LYS A 115 21.34 8.78 -0.92
CA LYS A 115 21.43 8.66 -2.38
C LYS A 115 21.92 7.26 -2.73
N THR A 116 21.27 6.60 -3.67
CA THR A 116 21.73 5.31 -4.20
C THR A 116 21.37 5.16 -5.68
N LYS A 117 21.75 4.04 -6.30
CA LYS A 117 21.35 3.69 -7.66
C LYS A 117 20.31 2.58 -7.64
N TYR A 118 19.22 2.77 -8.39
CA TYR A 118 18.23 1.74 -8.68
C TYR A 118 18.00 1.68 -10.20
N TYR A 119 18.19 0.49 -10.80
CA TYR A 119 18.23 0.32 -12.26
C TYR A 119 19.14 1.36 -12.97
N ASN A 120 20.34 1.58 -12.42
CA ASN A 120 21.34 2.54 -12.90
C ASN A 120 20.88 4.02 -12.93
N LYS A 121 19.73 4.34 -12.33
CA LYS A 121 19.29 5.72 -12.09
C LYS A 121 19.59 6.10 -10.66
N LEU A 122 20.05 7.34 -10.46
CA LEU A 122 20.16 7.89 -9.11
C LEU A 122 18.75 8.01 -8.52
N VAL A 123 18.60 7.60 -7.27
CA VAL A 123 17.34 7.65 -6.52
C VAL A 123 17.61 8.12 -5.10
N CYS A 124 16.60 8.73 -4.50
CA CYS A 124 16.55 9.10 -3.09
C CYS A 124 15.90 7.98 -2.27
N VAL A 125 16.52 7.61 -1.16
CA VAL A 125 15.99 6.65 -0.18
C VAL A 125 15.80 7.36 1.14
N LYS A 126 14.55 7.49 1.55
CA LYS A 126 14.19 7.98 2.88
C LYS A 126 14.05 6.80 3.83
N VAL A 127 15.03 6.63 4.71
CA VAL A 127 15.01 5.60 5.76
C VAL A 127 14.25 6.14 6.96
N LEU A 128 13.12 5.54 7.29
CA LEU A 128 12.24 6.07 8.32
C LEU A 128 12.77 5.74 9.73
N HIS A 129 12.73 6.74 10.60
CA HIS A 129 12.99 6.51 12.02
C HIS A 129 11.73 5.91 12.65
N LEU A 130 11.70 4.59 12.82
CA LEU A 130 10.61 3.89 13.49
C LEU A 130 11.01 3.54 14.92
N PRO A 131 10.31 4.06 15.95
CA PRO A 131 10.56 3.66 17.34
C PRO A 131 10.17 2.19 17.53
N GLY A 132 10.70 1.54 18.57
CA GLY A 132 10.35 0.16 18.92
C GLY A 132 8.93 -0.02 19.48
N GLY A 133 8.45 -1.26 19.49
CA GLY A 133 7.19 -1.68 20.14
C GLY A 133 5.92 -1.05 19.55
N GLU A 134 4.94 -0.73 20.39
CA GLU A 134 3.64 -0.18 19.98
C GLU A 134 3.76 1.17 19.25
N LYS A 135 4.79 1.97 19.58
CA LYS A 135 5.05 3.23 18.87
C LYS A 135 5.40 2.98 17.40
N ARG A 136 6.05 1.86 17.07
CA ARG A 136 6.32 1.41 15.68
C ARG A 136 5.01 1.29 14.91
N LYS A 137 4.08 0.51 15.48
CA LYS A 137 2.78 0.20 14.86
C LYS A 137 1.95 1.46 14.64
N LYS A 138 1.95 2.38 15.62
CA LYS A 138 1.26 3.67 15.49
C LYS A 138 1.86 4.54 14.38
N LYS A 139 3.19 4.62 14.29
CA LYS A 139 3.88 5.42 13.26
C LYS A 139 3.70 4.82 11.86
N LEU A 140 3.82 3.50 11.73
CA LEU A 140 3.54 2.80 10.47
C LEU A 140 2.07 2.97 10.05
N ARG A 141 1.11 2.92 10.99
CA ARG A 141 -0.31 3.19 10.69
C ARG A 141 -0.55 4.61 10.17
N ALA A 142 0.12 5.61 10.73
CA ALA A 142 0.03 6.98 10.23
C ALA A 142 0.59 7.08 8.80
N LEU A 143 1.80 6.53 8.59
CA LEU A 143 2.49 6.52 7.30
C LEU A 143 1.72 5.75 6.21
N ALA A 144 1.11 4.62 6.56
CA ALA A 144 0.54 3.68 5.60
C ALA A 144 -0.49 4.34 4.67
N GLY A 145 -1.29 5.27 5.20
CA GLY A 145 -2.22 6.04 4.38
C GLY A 145 -1.53 6.99 3.43
N GLU A 146 -0.56 7.75 3.93
CA GLU A 146 0.19 8.74 3.14
C GLU A 146 0.88 8.07 1.96
N VAL A 147 1.49 6.91 2.20
CA VAL A 147 2.15 6.11 1.16
C VAL A 147 1.19 5.66 0.08
N ILE A 148 -0.04 5.24 0.44
CA ILE A 148 -1.05 4.85 -0.56
C ILE A 148 -1.51 6.04 -1.40
N PHE A 149 -1.75 7.20 -0.78
CA PHE A 149 -2.09 8.40 -1.55
C PHE A 149 -0.95 8.80 -2.48
N TRP A 150 0.28 8.78 -1.97
CA TRP A 150 1.47 9.13 -2.74
C TRP A 150 1.69 8.17 -3.93
N ALA A 151 1.49 6.87 -3.72
CA ALA A 151 1.63 5.84 -4.76
C ALA A 151 0.62 5.96 -5.91
N HIS A 152 -0.55 6.59 -5.70
CA HIS A 152 -1.62 6.68 -6.70
C HIS A 152 -1.87 8.11 -7.20
N ILE A 153 -1.02 9.07 -6.81
CA ILE A 153 -1.03 10.45 -7.33
C ILE A 153 0.09 10.58 -8.36
N SER A 154 -0.27 11.09 -9.54
CA SER A 154 0.68 11.44 -10.59
C SER A 154 0.41 12.87 -11.02
N HIS A 155 1.36 13.76 -10.75
CA HIS A 155 1.27 15.18 -11.09
C HIS A 155 2.69 15.74 -11.33
N PRO A 156 2.90 16.63 -12.32
CA PRO A 156 4.23 17.16 -12.65
C PRO A 156 5.00 17.79 -11.48
N ASN A 157 4.28 18.38 -10.52
CA ASN A 157 4.86 19.07 -9.35
C ASN A 157 4.90 18.21 -8.08
N ILE A 158 4.58 16.92 -8.17
CA ILE A 158 4.65 15.99 -7.04
C ILE A 158 5.70 14.93 -7.39
N ILE A 159 6.75 14.83 -6.58
CA ILE A 159 7.79 13.81 -6.76
C ILE A 159 7.10 12.44 -6.71
N PRO A 160 7.30 11.55 -7.70
CA PRO A 160 6.66 10.24 -7.67
C PRO A 160 7.30 9.33 -6.62
N LEU A 161 6.48 8.49 -6.00
CA LEU A 161 6.96 7.36 -5.20
C LEU A 161 7.28 6.20 -6.13
N LEU A 162 8.54 5.78 -6.19
CA LEU A 162 8.93 4.57 -6.93
C LEU A 162 8.50 3.31 -6.18
N GLY A 163 8.59 3.31 -4.85
CA GLY A 163 8.11 2.22 -4.04
C GLY A 163 8.62 2.23 -2.60
N ILE A 164 8.35 1.13 -1.92
CA ILE A 164 8.79 0.82 -0.56
C ILE A 164 9.91 -0.21 -0.65
N TYR A 165 10.94 -0.02 0.16
CA TYR A 165 11.99 -1.00 0.36
C TYR A 165 12.08 -1.38 1.85
N ASP A 166 11.94 -2.67 2.14
CA ASP A 166 12.20 -3.20 3.48
C ASP A 166 13.67 -3.60 3.57
N SER A 167 14.46 -2.85 4.34
CA SER A 167 15.86 -3.20 4.55
C SER A 167 15.95 -4.55 5.24
N LYS A 168 16.83 -5.42 4.76
CA LYS A 168 17.06 -6.75 5.35
C LYS A 168 18.08 -6.59 6.48
N GLY A 169 17.80 -7.15 7.65
CA GLY A 169 18.72 -7.14 8.79
C GLY A 169 18.02 -7.14 10.15
N PRO A 170 18.80 -7.18 11.25
CA PRO A 170 18.28 -7.13 12.64
C PRO A 170 17.44 -5.89 12.90
N ASP A 171 17.80 -4.77 12.28
CA ASP A 171 17.11 -3.48 12.38
C ASP A 171 16.35 -3.14 11.09
N SER A 172 15.56 -4.09 10.57
CA SER A 172 14.77 -3.87 9.35
C SER A 172 13.91 -2.59 9.44
N ARG A 173 14.18 -1.66 8.52
CA ARG A 173 13.50 -0.36 8.40
C ARG A 173 12.71 -0.30 7.11
N VAL A 174 11.55 0.34 7.20
CA VAL A 174 10.76 0.71 6.03
C VAL A 174 11.41 1.94 5.40
N CYS A 175 11.72 1.85 4.11
CA CYS A 175 12.32 2.91 3.32
C CYS A 175 11.35 3.32 2.22
N LEU A 176 11.27 4.63 1.95
CA LEU A 176 10.52 5.17 0.81
C LEU A 176 11.51 5.60 -0.27
N VAL A 177 11.21 5.26 -1.52
CA VAL A 177 12.13 5.46 -2.63
C VAL A 177 11.49 6.35 -3.67
N SER A 178 12.20 7.40 -4.08
CA SER A 178 11.80 8.34 -5.13
C SER A 178 12.96 8.58 -6.09
N PRO A 179 12.73 9.15 -7.30
CA PRO A 179 13.82 9.57 -8.18
C PRO A 179 14.75 10.58 -7.50
#